data_AF-A0A2R3Z8T0-F1
#
_entry.id   AF-A0A2R3Z8T0-F1
#
_cell.length_a   1.000
_cell.length_b   1.000
_cell.length_c   1.000
_cell.angle_alpha   90.00
_cell.angle_beta   90.00
_cell.angle_gamma   90.00
#
_symmetry.space_group_name_H-M   'P 1'
#
loop_
_entity.id
_entity.type
_entity.pdbx_description
1 polymer ?
#
loop_
_entity_poly.entity_id
_entity_poly.type
_entity_poly.pdbx_seq_one_letter_code
_entity_poly.pdbx_strand_id
1 'polypeptide(L)'
;MSTNKSKYPQKSGFKVPDNYFEELEDKLMLRITEENSAELPSVNSGFKAPDGYFENLEDRILARQNSKGRLISLFKKENLYYAAAVAAIFVLMWFSPFDRNSATNQITWDDLEIATIEDYIVEGYEMGYIEMDASEFSNYFLENGKLVDDSDFENVSSDAVIDYLEENVDDPSDIIQ
;
A
#
# COMPACT_ATOMS: atom_id res chain seq x y z
N MET A 1 -2.49 2.98 41.78
CA MET A 1 -3.13 4.23 41.29
C MET A 1 -2.43 4.65 40.00
N SER A 2 -3.08 4.50 38.85
CA SER A 2 -2.54 4.92 37.55
C SER A 2 -2.87 6.39 37.29
N THR A 3 -1.88 7.21 36.93
CA THR A 3 -2.06 8.65 36.69
C THR A 3 -2.36 8.91 35.21
N ASN A 4 -3.54 9.47 34.94
CA ASN A 4 -3.99 9.84 33.59
C ASN A 4 -3.23 11.10 33.13
N LYS A 5 -2.33 10.97 32.15
CA LYS A 5 -1.67 12.10 31.49
C LYS A 5 -2.41 12.42 30.18
N SER A 6 -3.08 13.57 30.14
CA SER A 6 -3.71 14.12 28.92
C SER A 6 -2.67 14.35 27.82
N LYS A 7 -2.95 13.86 26.60
CA LYS A 7 -2.10 13.97 25.40
C LYS A 7 -2.02 15.40 24.83
N TYR A 8 -2.89 16.31 25.27
CA TYR A 8 -2.96 17.67 24.72
C TYR A 8 -2.35 18.70 25.67
N PRO A 9 -1.60 19.70 25.13
CA PRO A 9 -1.13 20.82 25.93
C PRO A 9 -2.33 21.57 26.48
N GLN A 10 -2.41 21.72 27.80
CA GLN A 10 -3.53 22.40 28.46
C GLN A 10 -3.61 23.92 28.17
N LYS A 11 -2.68 24.48 27.39
CA LYS A 11 -2.65 25.89 27.02
C LYS A 11 -2.67 26.00 25.50
N SER A 12 -3.69 26.67 24.94
CA SER A 12 -3.96 26.73 23.49
C SER A 12 -2.99 27.61 22.68
N GLY A 13 -1.97 28.22 23.31
CA GLY A 13 -1.02 29.14 22.64
C GLY A 13 -1.61 30.50 22.28
N PHE A 14 -2.93 30.64 22.20
CA PHE A 14 -3.63 31.90 21.95
C PHE A 14 -3.85 32.66 23.25
N LYS A 15 -3.53 33.96 23.24
CA LYS A 15 -3.85 34.90 24.31
C LYS A 15 -4.75 35.98 23.74
N VAL A 16 -5.82 36.30 24.43
CA VAL A 16 -6.62 37.50 24.16
C VAL A 16 -6.01 38.69 24.89
N PRO A 17 -6.23 39.93 24.41
CA PRO A 17 -5.90 41.13 25.16
C PRO A 17 -6.60 41.14 26.53
N ASP A 18 -6.00 41.84 27.48
CA ASP A 18 -6.63 42.09 28.77
C ASP A 18 -7.99 42.79 28.55
N ASN A 19 -8.99 42.42 29.35
CA ASN A 19 -10.36 42.93 29.30
C ASN A 19 -11.13 42.71 27.97
N TYR A 20 -10.64 41.85 27.06
CA TYR A 20 -11.31 41.58 25.77
C TYR A 20 -12.78 41.17 25.94
N PHE A 21 -13.06 40.23 26.85
CA PHE A 21 -14.41 39.73 27.07
C PHE A 21 -15.28 40.68 27.91
N GLU A 22 -14.65 41.49 28.77
CA GLU A 22 -15.35 42.49 29.60
C GLU A 22 -15.88 43.63 28.73
N GLU A 23 -15.12 44.06 27.72
CA GLU A 23 -15.50 45.16 26.82
C GLU A 23 -16.23 44.69 25.54
N LEU A 24 -16.37 43.37 25.33
CA LEU A 24 -16.93 42.82 24.09
C LEU A 24 -18.38 43.28 23.87
N GLU A 25 -19.19 43.21 24.91
CA GLU A 25 -20.61 43.58 24.86
C GLU A 25 -20.79 45.06 24.54
N ASP A 26 -20.09 45.93 25.27
CA ASP A 26 -20.14 47.37 25.06
C ASP A 26 -19.69 47.76 23.65
N LYS A 27 -18.61 47.14 23.15
CA LYS A 27 -18.11 47.37 21.78
C LYS A 27 -19.10 46.91 20.72
N LEU A 28 -19.74 45.76 20.91
CA LEU A 28 -20.76 45.28 19.98
C LEU A 28 -21.97 46.21 19.99
N MET A 29 -22.42 46.63 21.17
CA MET A 29 -23.62 47.45 21.29
C MET A 29 -23.38 48.87 20.76
N LEU A 30 -22.20 49.46 21.01
CA LEU A 30 -21.77 50.71 20.37
C LEU A 30 -21.82 50.60 18.84
N ARG A 31 -21.28 49.52 18.27
CA ARG A 31 -21.26 49.34 16.82
C ARG A 31 -22.66 49.19 16.21
N ILE A 32 -23.54 48.45 16.87
CA ILE A 32 -24.94 48.31 16.46
C ILE A 32 -25.65 49.66 16.55
N THR A 33 -25.42 50.43 17.61
CA THR A 33 -26.02 51.77 17.74
C THR A 33 -25.49 52.74 16.70
N GLU A 34 -24.20 52.70 16.38
CA GLU A 34 -23.59 53.50 15.32
C GLU A 34 -24.16 53.14 13.94
N GLU A 35 -24.33 51.84 13.66
CA GLU A 35 -24.91 51.36 12.40
C GLU A 35 -26.41 51.67 12.25
N ASN A 36 -27.17 51.64 13.35
CA ASN A 36 -28.59 52.05 13.35
C ASN A 36 -28.78 53.58 13.36
N SER A 37 -27.80 54.35 13.84
CA SER A 37 -27.81 55.82 13.84
C SER A 37 -27.29 56.42 12.54
N ALA A 38 -26.45 55.67 11.81
CA ALA A 38 -26.23 55.91 10.41
C ALA A 38 -27.56 55.65 9.69
N GLU A 39 -28.08 56.64 8.97
CA GLU A 39 -29.26 56.45 8.13
C GLU A 39 -29.01 55.23 7.23
N LEU A 40 -29.65 54.10 7.55
CA LEU A 40 -29.69 52.93 6.67
C LEU A 40 -30.06 53.49 5.30
N PRO A 41 -29.24 53.25 4.26
CA PRO A 41 -29.43 53.93 3.00
C PRO A 41 -30.86 53.59 2.55
N SER A 42 -31.66 54.66 2.33
CA SER A 42 -33.12 54.58 2.12
C SER A 42 -33.48 53.44 1.18
N VAL A 43 -34.70 52.89 1.23
CA VAL A 43 -35.17 51.75 0.39
C VAL A 43 -34.80 51.86 -1.12
N ASN A 44 -34.44 53.05 -1.60
CA ASN A 44 -33.80 53.32 -2.89
C ASN A 44 -32.30 52.94 -2.99
N SER A 45 -31.72 52.22 -2.03
CA SER A 45 -30.27 51.96 -1.86
C SER A 45 -29.69 50.91 -2.78
N GLY A 46 -30.29 50.71 -3.96
CA GLY A 46 -29.77 49.80 -4.98
C GLY A 46 -30.21 48.35 -4.82
N PHE A 47 -31.04 48.02 -3.82
CA PHE A 47 -31.65 46.68 -3.66
C PHE A 47 -32.92 46.48 -4.50
N LYS A 48 -33.29 47.47 -5.33
CA LYS A 48 -34.43 47.35 -6.24
C LYS A 48 -33.98 46.77 -7.58
N ALA A 49 -34.62 45.70 -8.01
CA ALA A 49 -34.42 45.18 -9.36
C ALA A 49 -34.85 46.25 -10.40
N PRO A 50 -34.16 46.35 -11.56
CA PRO A 50 -34.59 47.24 -12.63
C PRO A 50 -36.04 46.98 -13.04
N ASP A 51 -36.75 48.05 -13.44
CA ASP A 51 -38.12 47.93 -13.92
C ASP A 51 -38.16 46.97 -15.14
N GLY A 52 -39.10 46.02 -15.13
CA GLY A 52 -39.24 45.01 -16.18
C GLY A 52 -38.17 43.89 -16.17
N TYR A 53 -37.31 43.79 -15.15
CA TYR A 53 -36.28 42.75 -15.06
C TYR A 53 -36.86 41.33 -15.17
N PHE A 54 -37.94 41.06 -14.42
CA PHE A 54 -38.56 39.74 -14.37
C PHE A 54 -39.43 39.42 -15.59
N GLU A 55 -39.89 40.44 -16.33
CA GLU A 55 -40.72 40.26 -17.52
C GLU A 55 -39.95 39.60 -18.67
N ASN A 56 -38.66 39.95 -18.82
CA ASN A 56 -37.80 39.42 -19.89
C ASN A 56 -36.81 38.36 -19.37
N LEU A 57 -36.89 37.97 -18.09
CA LEU A 57 -35.94 37.04 -17.48
C LEU A 57 -36.04 35.65 -18.11
N GLU A 58 -37.27 35.16 -18.29
CA GLU A 58 -37.56 33.86 -18.88
C GLU A 58 -37.01 33.76 -20.30
N ASP A 59 -37.33 34.74 -21.15
CA ASP A 59 -36.83 34.81 -22.53
C ASP A 59 -35.29 34.86 -22.60
N ARG A 60 -34.65 35.58 -21.68
CA ARG A 60 -33.17 35.65 -21.61
C ARG A 60 -32.55 34.32 -21.20
N ILE A 61 -33.18 33.57 -20.31
CA ILE A 61 -32.71 32.24 -19.90
C ILE A 61 -32.87 31.26 -21.05
N LEU A 62 -34.05 31.22 -21.69
CA LEU A 62 -34.34 30.34 -22.83
C LEU A 62 -33.46 30.66 -24.05
N ALA A 63 -33.18 31.94 -24.31
CA ALA A 63 -32.26 32.35 -25.37
C ALA A 63 -30.82 31.84 -25.12
N ARG A 64 -30.36 31.80 -23.87
CA ARG A 64 -29.03 31.26 -23.50
C ARG A 64 -28.99 29.72 -23.54
N GLN A 65 -30.11 29.05 -23.27
CA GLN A 65 -30.22 27.60 -23.32
C GLN A 65 -30.15 27.04 -24.75
N ASN A 66 -30.48 27.85 -25.77
CA ASN A 66 -30.38 27.50 -27.19
C ASN A 66 -28.97 27.56 -27.77
N SER A 67 -27.93 27.74 -26.95
CA SER A 67 -26.56 27.47 -27.41
C SER A 67 -26.44 25.97 -27.67
N LYS A 68 -26.63 25.60 -28.94
CA LYS A 68 -26.39 24.27 -29.49
C LYS A 68 -24.98 23.88 -29.07
N GLY A 69 -24.88 23.18 -27.93
CA GLY A 69 -23.61 22.81 -27.33
C GLY A 69 -22.78 22.18 -28.42
N ARG A 70 -21.57 22.70 -28.66
CA ARG A 70 -20.68 22.14 -29.66
C ARG A 70 -20.39 20.71 -29.20
N LEU A 71 -21.02 19.73 -29.83
CA LEU A 71 -20.75 18.32 -29.64
C LEU A 71 -19.33 18.07 -30.15
N ILE A 72 -18.35 18.27 -29.27
CA ILE A 72 -16.98 17.83 -29.52
C ILE A 72 -16.95 16.33 -29.28
N SER A 73 -16.63 15.57 -30.32
CA SER A 73 -16.38 14.14 -30.18
C SER A 73 -15.15 13.94 -29.29
N LEU A 74 -15.32 13.33 -28.12
CA LEU A 74 -14.26 13.10 -27.14
C LEU A 74 -13.31 11.96 -27.54
N PHE A 75 -13.74 11.06 -28.43
CA PHE A 75 -12.95 9.89 -28.83
C PHE A 75 -12.59 9.97 -30.32
N LYS A 76 -11.32 10.32 -30.58
CA LYS A 76 -10.74 10.23 -31.93
C LYS A 76 -10.37 8.76 -32.21
N LYS A 77 -11.00 8.16 -33.22
CA LYS A 77 -10.80 6.74 -33.58
C LYS A 77 -9.34 6.42 -33.95
N GLU A 78 -8.58 7.42 -34.40
CA GLU A 78 -7.17 7.28 -34.78
C GLU A 78 -6.29 6.88 -33.59
N ASN A 79 -6.50 7.49 -32.42
CA ASN A 79 -5.75 7.16 -31.21
C ASN A 79 -6.23 5.86 -30.55
N LEU A 80 -7.45 5.43 -30.88
CA LEU A 80 -8.05 4.20 -30.34
C LEU A 80 -7.36 2.97 -30.91
N TYR A 81 -6.91 3.00 -32.17
CA TYR A 81 -6.08 1.93 -32.75
C TYR A 81 -4.70 1.84 -32.07
N TYR A 82 -4.05 2.98 -31.80
CA TYR A 82 -2.77 2.98 -31.09
C TYR A 82 -2.91 2.48 -29.65
N ALA A 83 -3.93 2.95 -28.92
CA ALA A 83 -4.24 2.48 -27.57
C ALA A 83 -4.60 0.99 -27.54
N ALA A 84 -5.35 0.50 -28.54
CA ALA A 84 -5.68 -0.91 -28.68
C ALA A 84 -4.45 -1.77 -28.95
N ALA A 85 -3.50 -1.30 -29.78
CA ALA A 85 -2.24 -2.01 -30.02
C ALA A 85 -1.39 -2.10 -28.75
N VAL A 86 -1.27 -1.00 -27.98
CA VAL A 86 -0.58 -0.99 -26.68
C VAL A 86 -1.24 -1.94 -25.68
N ALA A 87 -2.58 -1.93 -25.59
CA ALA A 87 -3.33 -2.86 -24.76
C ALA A 87 -3.17 -4.32 -25.21
N ALA A 88 -3.15 -4.59 -26.53
CA ALA A 88 -2.90 -5.91 -27.08
C ALA A 88 -1.48 -6.40 -26.76
N ILE A 89 -0.48 -5.52 -26.78
CA ILE A 89 0.88 -5.85 -26.32
C ILE A 89 0.87 -6.20 -24.84
N PHE A 90 0.16 -5.45 -23.99
CA PHE A 90 0.02 -5.81 -22.57
C PHE A 90 -0.72 -7.14 -22.36
N VAL A 91 -1.78 -7.41 -23.12
CA VAL A 91 -2.51 -8.69 -23.06
C VAL A 91 -1.61 -9.83 -23.54
N LEU A 92 -0.87 -9.64 -24.63
CA LEU A 92 0.10 -10.60 -25.14
C LEU A 92 1.27 -10.79 -24.18
N MET A 93 1.72 -9.74 -23.48
CA MET A 93 2.75 -9.81 -22.43
C MET A 93 2.22 -10.56 -21.20
N TRP A 94 0.97 -10.33 -20.79
CA TRP A 94 0.31 -11.02 -19.68
C TRP A 94 0.01 -12.49 -19.97
N PHE A 95 -0.42 -12.81 -21.19
CA PHE A 95 -0.67 -14.18 -21.65
C PHE A 95 0.57 -14.84 -22.28
N SER A 96 1.69 -14.14 -22.37
CA SER A 96 2.89 -14.65 -23.05
C SER A 96 3.37 -15.91 -22.33
N PRO A 97 3.62 -17.01 -23.04
CA PRO A 97 4.27 -18.17 -22.45
C PRO A 97 5.76 -17.94 -22.15
N PHE A 98 6.32 -16.74 -22.35
CA PHE A 98 7.74 -16.46 -22.15
C PHE A 98 8.18 -16.59 -20.67
N ASP A 99 7.32 -16.19 -19.72
CA ASP A 99 7.58 -16.39 -18.28
C ASP A 99 6.90 -17.66 -17.71
N ARG A 100 6.20 -18.44 -18.54
CA ARG A 100 5.68 -19.76 -18.11
C ARG A 100 6.77 -20.81 -17.88
N ASN A 101 7.99 -20.53 -18.34
CA ASN A 101 9.19 -21.27 -18.02
C ASN A 101 10.11 -20.53 -17.05
N SER A 102 9.59 -19.54 -16.33
CA SER A 102 9.99 -19.35 -14.94
C SER A 102 8.96 -20.06 -14.09
N ALA A 103 8.91 -21.39 -14.23
CA ALA A 103 8.91 -22.16 -13.02
C ALA A 103 10.12 -21.60 -12.27
N THR A 104 9.88 -20.80 -11.25
CA THR A 104 10.72 -20.92 -10.08
C THR A 104 10.61 -22.40 -9.74
N ASN A 105 11.49 -23.23 -10.32
CA ASN A 105 11.85 -24.51 -9.77
C ASN A 105 12.49 -24.12 -8.45
N GLN A 106 11.65 -23.75 -7.47
CA GLN A 106 12.04 -23.76 -6.10
C GLN A 106 12.33 -25.23 -5.90
N ILE A 107 13.61 -25.58 -5.95
CA ILE A 107 14.05 -26.91 -5.60
C ILE A 107 13.54 -27.10 -4.18
N THR A 108 12.53 -27.95 -4.03
CA THR A 108 12.00 -28.26 -2.71
C THR A 108 12.75 -29.48 -2.19
N TRP A 109 12.69 -29.70 -0.88
CA TRP A 109 13.25 -30.92 -0.26
C TRP A 109 12.66 -32.21 -0.85
N ASP A 110 11.49 -32.14 -1.49
CA ASP A 110 10.87 -33.26 -2.19
C ASP A 110 11.60 -33.65 -3.49
N ASP A 111 12.39 -32.73 -4.06
CA ASP A 111 13.18 -32.97 -5.26
C ASP A 111 14.57 -33.58 -4.96
N LEU A 112 14.98 -33.62 -3.68
CA LEU A 112 16.27 -34.19 -3.25
C LEU A 112 16.18 -35.72 -3.17
N GLU A 113 16.86 -36.42 -4.08
CA GLU A 113 16.87 -37.88 -4.12
C GLU A 113 17.86 -38.46 -3.09
N ILE A 114 17.46 -39.52 -2.37
CA ILE A 114 18.34 -40.15 -1.37
C ILE A 114 19.66 -40.63 -2.00
N ALA A 115 19.65 -41.04 -3.26
CA ALA A 115 20.84 -41.47 -3.98
C ALA A 115 21.86 -40.33 -4.17
N THR A 116 21.43 -39.07 -4.29
CA THR A 116 22.37 -37.93 -4.41
C THR A 116 23.01 -37.62 -3.07
N ILE A 117 22.26 -37.76 -1.97
CA ILE A 117 22.81 -37.64 -0.60
C ILE A 117 23.84 -38.76 -0.34
N GLU A 118 23.54 -39.99 -0.74
CA GLU A 118 24.46 -41.13 -0.61
C GLU A 118 25.76 -40.89 -1.39
N ASP A 119 25.66 -40.42 -2.64
CA ASP A 119 26.81 -40.10 -3.49
C ASP A 119 27.68 -38.98 -2.88
N TYR A 120 27.04 -37.91 -2.38
CA TYR A 120 27.74 -36.81 -1.70
C TYR A 120 28.51 -37.26 -0.45
N ILE A 121 27.92 -38.12 0.38
CA ILE A 121 28.59 -38.64 1.59
C ILE A 121 29.78 -39.53 1.21
N VAL A 122 29.62 -40.38 0.19
CA VAL A 122 30.70 -41.23 -0.31
C VAL A 122 31.84 -40.39 -0.87
N GLU A 123 31.56 -39.40 -1.71
CA GLU A 123 32.58 -38.51 -2.27
C GLU A 123 33.28 -37.70 -1.16
N GLY A 124 32.54 -37.16 -0.19
CA GLY A 124 33.10 -36.42 0.93
C GLY A 124 33.99 -37.28 1.84
N TYR A 125 33.66 -38.56 2.02
CA TYR A 125 34.50 -39.52 2.74
C TYR A 125 35.80 -39.82 1.97
N GLU A 126 35.71 -40.04 0.65
CA GLU A 126 36.87 -40.28 -0.20
C GLU A 126 37.81 -39.07 -0.27
N MET A 127 37.25 -37.85 -0.29
CA MET A 127 38.00 -36.60 -0.30
C MET A 127 38.49 -36.15 1.09
N GLY A 128 38.08 -36.85 2.15
CA GLY A 128 38.55 -36.64 3.53
C GLY A 128 37.94 -35.43 4.24
N TYR A 129 36.83 -34.88 3.73
CA TYR A 129 36.09 -33.78 4.38
C TYR A 129 34.96 -34.31 5.28
N ILE A 130 34.54 -35.56 5.08
CA ILE A 130 33.58 -36.27 5.92
C ILE A 130 34.31 -37.46 6.58
N GLU A 131 34.18 -37.58 7.90
CA GLU A 131 34.92 -38.60 8.66
C GLU A 131 34.27 -39.99 8.61
N MET A 132 32.96 -40.05 8.36
CA MET A 132 32.16 -41.28 8.40
C MET A 132 31.58 -41.58 7.01
N ASP A 133 31.58 -42.85 6.61
CA ASP A 133 30.96 -43.27 5.35
C ASP A 133 29.41 -43.37 5.48
N ALA A 134 28.71 -43.48 4.35
CA ALA A 134 27.25 -43.53 4.33
C ALA A 134 26.65 -44.69 5.17
N SER A 135 27.38 -45.81 5.27
CA SER A 135 26.95 -46.97 6.04
C SER A 135 27.12 -46.77 7.55
N GLU A 136 28.19 -46.09 7.96
CA GLU A 136 28.45 -45.71 9.35
C GLU A 136 27.44 -44.65 9.83
N PHE A 137 27.12 -43.67 8.97
CA PHE A 137 26.04 -42.71 9.22
C PHE A 137 24.70 -43.41 9.45
N SER A 138 24.33 -44.34 8.57
CA SER A 138 23.09 -45.09 8.73
C SER A 138 23.06 -45.89 10.04
N ASN A 139 24.15 -46.51 10.46
CA ASN A 139 24.19 -47.28 11.70
C ASN A 139 24.17 -46.41 12.97
N TYR A 140 24.63 -45.16 12.87
CA TYR A 140 24.59 -44.21 13.99
C TYR A 140 23.19 -43.64 14.20
N PHE A 141 22.52 -43.24 13.11
CA PHE A 141 21.19 -42.63 13.18
C PHE A 141 20.05 -43.64 13.18
N LEU A 142 20.21 -44.82 12.56
CA LEU A 142 19.17 -45.83 12.39
C LEU A 142 19.58 -47.19 12.98
N GLU A 143 18.84 -47.69 13.96
CA GLU A 143 18.93 -49.07 14.42
C GLU A 143 17.78 -49.90 13.83
N ASN A 144 18.09 -50.93 13.05
CA ASN A 144 17.11 -51.77 12.36
C ASN A 144 16.11 -51.00 11.47
N GLY A 145 16.57 -49.90 10.84
CA GLY A 145 15.74 -49.06 9.98
C GLY A 145 14.75 -48.16 10.75
N LYS A 146 14.96 -47.97 12.06
CA LYS A 146 14.27 -46.98 12.88
C LYS A 146 15.26 -46.02 13.49
N LEU A 147 14.91 -44.74 13.57
CA LEU A 147 15.77 -43.73 14.16
C LEU A 147 16.05 -44.07 15.63
N VAL A 148 17.30 -43.89 16.04
CA VAL A 148 17.77 -44.21 17.40
C VAL A 148 17.21 -43.19 18.41
N ASP A 149 17.01 -41.94 17.99
CA ASP A 149 16.41 -40.88 18.80
C ASP A 149 15.56 -39.92 17.93
N ASP A 150 14.23 -40.07 18.02
CA ASP A 150 13.25 -39.26 17.28
C ASP A 150 12.97 -37.89 17.97
N SER A 151 13.39 -37.73 19.22
CA SER A 151 12.93 -36.62 20.08
C SER A 151 13.48 -35.25 19.68
N ASP A 152 14.65 -35.24 19.02
CA ASP A 152 15.30 -34.02 18.55
C ASP A 152 14.74 -33.52 17.21
N PHE A 153 14.19 -34.41 16.37
CA PHE A 153 13.64 -34.04 15.05
C PHE A 153 12.20 -33.57 15.09
N GLU A 154 11.43 -33.88 16.14
CA GLU A 154 10.03 -33.43 16.27
C GLU A 154 9.89 -31.91 16.52
N ASN A 155 10.94 -31.24 17.01
CA ASN A 155 10.87 -29.84 17.45
C ASN A 155 11.72 -28.86 16.62
N VAL A 156 12.31 -29.32 15.52
CA VAL A 156 13.13 -28.48 14.65
C VAL A 156 12.26 -27.89 13.55
N SER A 157 12.04 -26.57 13.60
CA SER A 157 11.33 -25.87 12.54
C SER A 157 12.20 -25.78 11.28
N SER A 158 11.58 -25.87 10.10
CA SER A 158 12.27 -25.73 8.82
C SER A 158 13.04 -24.41 8.73
N ASP A 159 12.49 -23.32 9.28
CA ASP A 159 13.17 -22.02 9.35
C ASP A 159 14.48 -22.07 10.15
N ALA A 160 14.52 -22.82 11.26
CA ALA A 160 15.73 -22.93 12.08
C ALA A 160 16.84 -23.72 11.38
N VAL A 161 16.47 -24.71 10.55
CA VAL A 161 17.43 -25.46 9.72
C VAL A 161 17.99 -24.55 8.62
N ILE A 162 17.13 -23.76 7.98
CA ILE A 162 17.55 -22.82 6.93
C ILE A 162 18.48 -21.75 7.50
N ASP A 163 18.13 -21.16 8.64
CA ASP A 163 18.98 -20.17 9.32
C ASP A 163 20.36 -20.76 9.68
N TYR A 164 20.40 -22.00 10.16
CA TYR A 164 21.66 -22.68 10.49
C TYR A 164 22.52 -22.96 9.24
N LEU A 165 21.91 -23.40 8.14
CA LEU A 165 22.61 -23.65 6.89
C LEU A 165 23.14 -22.35 6.28
N GLU A 166 22.38 -21.26 6.34
CA GLU A 166 22.82 -19.94 5.86
C GLU A 166 23.98 -19.38 6.70
N GLU A 167 24.03 -19.67 8.00
CA GLU A 167 25.12 -19.22 8.87
C GLU A 167 26.40 -20.07 8.76
N ASN A 168 26.29 -21.35 8.37
CA ASN A 168 27.42 -22.31 8.38
C ASN A 168 27.88 -22.76 6.98
N VAL A 169 27.25 -22.27 5.91
CA VAL A 169 27.59 -22.63 4.52
C VAL A 169 27.86 -21.35 3.73
N ASP A 170 29.04 -21.26 3.12
CA ASP A 170 29.48 -20.05 2.38
C ASP A 170 28.60 -19.76 1.15
N ASP A 171 28.08 -20.78 0.48
CA ASP A 171 27.05 -20.67 -0.56
C ASP A 171 26.01 -21.80 -0.40
N PRO A 172 24.80 -21.52 0.11
CA PRO A 172 23.78 -22.54 0.31
C PRO A 172 23.27 -23.15 -1.02
N SER A 173 23.60 -22.57 -2.18
CA SER A 173 23.29 -23.16 -3.49
C SER A 173 24.23 -24.31 -3.89
N ASP A 174 25.40 -24.44 -3.24
CA ASP A 174 26.34 -25.55 -3.49
C ASP A 174 25.85 -26.89 -2.92
N ILE A 175 24.92 -26.86 -1.95
CA ILE A 175 24.32 -28.07 -1.38
C ILE A 175 23.22 -28.64 -2.29
N ILE A 176 22.66 -27.81 -3.18
CA ILE A 176 21.43 -28.10 -3.94
C ILE A 176 21.72 -28.18 -5.45
N GLN A 177 22.92 -28.62 -5.83
CA GLN A 177 23.30 -28.78 -7.25
C GLN A 177 23.01 -30.20 -7.77
#